data_AF-A0A2R6HRT7-F1
#
_entry.id   AF-A0A2R6HRT7-F1
#
_cell.length_a   1.000
_cell.length_b   1.000
_cell.length_c   1.000
_cell.angle_alpha   90.00
_cell.angle_beta   90.00
_cell.angle_gamma   90.00
#
_symmetry.space_group_name_H-M   'P 1'
#
loop_
_entity.id
_entity.type
_entity.pdbx_description
1 polymer ?
#
loop_
_entity_poly.entity_id
_entity_poly.type
_entity_poly.pdbx_seq_one_letter_code
_entity_poly.pdbx_strand_id
1 'polypeptide(L)'
;MRILGIEGTAWAASAALFETTARTPTTVSDDDHVVIETEAYEPDSGGIHPREAAEHMGEAIPAVVERALDHARQRASEDETPPVDAVAFSRGPGLGPCLRIVATAARAVAQRFDVALIGVNHMVAHLEVGRYYSGFDAPVCLNASGANAHVLGYRSGRYRALGETMDTGVGNAIDKFTRHVGWSHPGGPKVESHAREGEYVALPYVVKGMDFSFSGIMSAAKQAYDGVPVEDVCRGLEETIFAMLAEVSERALSLTDADELVLGGGVGQNQRLQSMLAEMCEQRGADFNAPENRFLRDNAGMIAILGARMYAAGDTIPVEASGVDPDFRPDQVDVTWDAGEPVARTGGDADEIQGAEAVVSIEAERVIKERRPRSYRHPELDERLRTERTRQEARLTSEARRHGVPTPVIRDVDPVEARIVFQRVGETELRGSLTEARVRAVGRHLARIHDAGFVHGDPTTRNIRIGDGGPFLIDFGLGYYTNDEEDHAMDLHVFDQSLAGTSDDADRLQAATVAAYRSESERDDTVLDQLAAIEGRGRYR
;
A
#
# COMPACT_ATOMS: atom_id res chain seq x y z
N MET A 1 4.06 23.05 -22.67
CA MET A 1 4.32 23.49 -21.30
C MET A 1 5.66 22.94 -20.83
N ARG A 2 6.36 23.68 -19.97
CA ARG A 2 7.64 23.33 -19.34
C ARG A 2 7.52 23.47 -17.83
N ILE A 3 7.70 22.38 -17.09
CA ILE A 3 7.57 22.33 -15.64
C ILE A 3 8.93 21.99 -15.04
N LEU A 4 9.39 22.82 -14.10
CA LEU A 4 10.53 22.49 -13.26
C LEU A 4 10.04 21.74 -12.02
N GLY A 5 10.41 20.47 -11.89
CA GLY A 5 10.23 19.70 -10.65
C GLY A 5 11.42 19.82 -9.72
N ILE A 6 11.19 19.83 -8.40
CA ILE A 6 12.23 19.80 -7.37
C ILE A 6 11.87 18.74 -6.32
N GLU A 7 12.73 17.75 -6.15
CA GLU A 7 12.61 16.65 -5.20
C GLU A 7 13.77 16.67 -4.20
N GLY A 8 13.46 16.41 -2.94
CA GLY A 8 14.45 16.38 -1.85
C GLY A 8 13.80 16.06 -0.51
N THR A 9 12.85 15.14 -0.50
CA THR A 9 12.16 14.68 0.72
C THR A 9 13.10 13.94 1.68
N ALA A 10 14.17 13.32 1.18
CA ALA A 10 15.11 12.54 1.99
C ALA A 10 16.59 12.80 1.64
N TRP A 11 17.20 11.97 0.80
CA TRP A 11 18.65 11.94 0.54
C TRP A 11 19.03 12.34 -0.90
N ALA A 12 18.08 12.28 -1.85
CA ALA A 12 18.31 12.62 -3.24
C ALA A 12 17.96 14.09 -3.51
N ALA A 13 18.97 14.95 -3.67
CA ALA A 13 18.76 16.31 -4.18
C ALA A 13 18.50 16.20 -5.69
N SER A 14 17.30 16.52 -6.15
CA SER A 14 16.94 16.33 -7.56
C SER A 14 16.15 17.51 -8.11
N ALA A 15 16.43 17.86 -9.36
CA ALA A 15 15.62 18.77 -10.15
C ALA A 15 15.41 18.20 -11.56
N ALA A 16 14.26 18.47 -12.15
CA ALA A 16 13.94 17.95 -13.47
C ALA A 16 13.20 18.97 -14.31
N LEU A 17 13.49 18.98 -15.60
CA LEU A 17 12.67 19.66 -16.59
C LEU A 17 11.77 18.61 -17.25
N PHE A 18 10.47 18.82 -17.16
CA PHE A 18 9.48 18.12 -17.98
C PHE A 18 8.89 19.09 -19.01
N GLU A 19 8.99 18.73 -20.28
CA GLU A 19 8.37 19.46 -21.39
C GLU A 19 7.40 18.55 -22.13
N THR A 20 6.22 19.09 -22.43
CA THR A 20 5.18 18.39 -23.21
C THR A 20 4.38 19.38 -24.06
N THR A 21 3.94 18.94 -25.23
CA THR A 21 3.02 19.69 -26.10
C THR A 21 1.54 19.48 -25.70
N ALA A 22 1.26 18.45 -24.89
CA ALA A 22 -0.08 18.15 -24.42
C ALA A 22 -0.59 19.25 -23.48
N ARG A 23 -1.83 19.69 -23.68
CA ARG A 23 -2.49 20.64 -22.77
C ARG A 23 -2.84 19.99 -21.42
N THR A 24 -3.13 18.70 -21.43
CA THR A 24 -3.44 17.89 -20.25
C THR A 24 -2.65 16.59 -20.36
N PRO A 25 -1.47 16.47 -19.73
CA PRO A 25 -0.59 15.31 -19.89
C PRO A 25 -1.05 14.12 -19.03
N THR A 26 -2.04 13.35 -19.51
CA THR A 26 -2.57 12.16 -18.82
C THR A 26 -1.79 10.88 -19.13
N THR A 27 -1.23 10.77 -20.33
CA THR A 27 -0.40 9.64 -20.77
C THR A 27 0.81 10.16 -21.53
N VAL A 28 1.87 9.37 -21.56
CA VAL A 28 3.08 9.68 -22.32
C VAL A 28 2.78 9.87 -23.82
N SER A 29 3.47 10.84 -24.43
CA SER A 29 3.46 11.21 -25.85
C SER A 29 4.89 11.23 -26.40
N ASP A 30 5.05 11.02 -27.70
CA ASP A 30 6.36 11.03 -28.38
C ASP A 30 7.09 12.37 -28.27
N ASP A 31 6.36 13.47 -28.07
CA ASP A 31 6.91 14.82 -27.92
C ASP A 31 7.37 15.13 -26.48
N ASP A 32 7.13 14.23 -25.54
CA ASP A 32 7.47 14.45 -24.14
C ASP A 32 8.96 14.32 -23.89
N HIS A 33 9.48 15.23 -23.08
CA HIS A 33 10.88 15.25 -22.74
C HIS A 33 11.07 15.47 -21.24
N VAL A 34 11.73 14.51 -20.59
CA VAL A 34 12.06 14.57 -19.16
C VAL A 34 13.57 14.47 -18.99
N VAL A 35 14.19 15.52 -18.46
CA VAL A 35 15.60 15.52 -18.03
C VAL A 35 15.64 15.59 -16.53
N ILE A 36 16.36 14.66 -15.91
CA ILE A 36 16.48 14.55 -14.46
C ILE A 36 17.95 14.75 -14.09
N GLU A 37 18.19 15.71 -13.20
CA GLU A 37 19.47 15.97 -12.55
C GLU A 37 19.35 15.55 -11.10
N THR A 38 20.18 14.60 -10.65
CA THR A 38 20.15 14.11 -9.27
C THR A 38 21.55 14.05 -8.69
N GLU A 39 21.68 14.55 -7.47
CA GLU A 39 22.89 14.50 -6.67
C GLU A 39 22.56 13.92 -5.30
N ALA A 40 22.78 12.62 -5.17
CA ALA A 40 22.46 11.85 -3.97
C ALA A 40 23.48 12.06 -2.86
N TYR A 41 23.00 12.15 -1.63
CA TYR A 41 23.84 11.98 -0.44
C TYR A 41 24.11 10.50 -0.18
N GLU A 42 25.39 10.13 -0.12
CA GLU A 42 25.84 8.79 0.25
C GLU A 42 26.57 8.87 1.61
N PRO A 43 26.05 8.25 2.67
CA PRO A 43 26.70 8.28 3.98
C PRO A 43 27.99 7.45 3.98
N ASP A 44 29.06 7.98 4.58
CA ASP A 44 30.34 7.27 4.76
C ASP A 44 30.18 5.97 5.56
N SER A 45 29.26 5.96 6.53
CA SER A 45 28.91 4.79 7.33
C SER A 45 27.51 4.90 7.93
N GLY A 46 26.87 3.76 8.21
CA GLY A 46 25.56 3.73 8.85
C GLY A 46 24.39 3.99 7.88
N GLY A 47 23.34 4.63 8.38
CA GLY A 47 22.15 5.02 7.58
C GLY A 47 22.10 6.53 7.39
N ILE A 48 21.09 7.02 6.68
CA ILE A 48 20.92 8.44 6.40
C ILE A 48 20.67 9.21 7.70
N HIS A 49 21.58 10.13 8.05
CA HIS A 49 21.41 11.02 9.20
C HIS A 49 20.70 12.31 8.75
N PRO A 50 19.54 12.70 9.34
CA PRO A 50 18.73 13.81 8.84
C PRO A 50 19.47 15.15 8.74
N ARG A 51 20.42 15.41 9.64
CA ARG A 51 21.22 16.63 9.60
C ARG A 51 22.22 16.64 8.44
N GLU A 52 22.89 15.51 8.20
CA GLU A 52 23.91 15.41 7.15
C GLU A 52 23.24 15.45 5.77
N ALA A 53 22.09 14.78 5.62
CA ALA A 53 21.26 14.89 4.44
C ALA A 53 20.86 16.36 4.17
N ALA A 54 20.43 17.09 5.19
CA ALA A 54 20.06 18.51 5.03
C ALA A 54 21.27 19.41 4.72
N GLU A 55 22.44 19.15 5.28
CA GLU A 55 23.68 19.87 4.97
C GLU A 55 24.06 19.66 3.48
N HIS A 56 24.03 18.42 2.99
CA HIS A 56 24.22 18.10 1.56
C HIS A 56 23.19 18.81 0.67
N MET A 57 21.90 18.75 1.03
CA MET A 57 20.81 19.38 0.27
C MET A 57 21.01 20.89 0.11
N GLY A 58 21.60 21.56 1.09
CA GLY A 58 21.82 23.00 1.08
C GLY A 58 22.69 23.49 -0.09
N GLU A 59 23.66 22.68 -0.51
CA GLU A 59 24.54 22.96 -1.65
C GLU A 59 24.04 22.30 -2.94
N ALA A 60 23.56 21.06 -2.83
CA ALA A 60 23.18 20.25 -3.98
C ALA A 60 21.90 20.73 -4.66
N ILE A 61 20.86 21.14 -3.91
CA ILE A 61 19.58 21.59 -4.49
C ILE A 61 19.75 22.80 -5.41
N PRO A 62 20.43 23.91 -5.01
CA PRO A 62 20.71 25.01 -5.92
C PRO A 62 21.45 24.57 -7.20
N ALA A 63 22.41 23.64 -7.06
CA ALA A 63 23.21 23.17 -8.19
C ALA A 63 22.38 22.35 -9.20
N VAL A 64 21.56 21.40 -8.75
CA VAL A 64 20.67 20.62 -9.66
C VAL A 64 19.59 21.51 -10.29
N VAL A 65 19.06 22.48 -9.54
CA VAL A 65 18.06 23.42 -10.05
C VAL A 65 18.62 24.29 -11.17
N GLU A 66 19.84 24.81 -11.03
CA GLU A 66 20.48 25.60 -12.09
C GLU A 66 20.73 24.74 -13.34
N ARG A 67 21.19 23.49 -13.17
CA ARG A 67 21.35 22.55 -14.30
C ARG A 67 20.03 22.28 -15.02
N ALA A 68 18.94 22.05 -14.28
CA ALA A 68 17.61 21.85 -14.87
C ALA A 68 17.10 23.10 -15.60
N LEU A 69 17.37 24.30 -15.08
CA LEU A 69 17.05 25.56 -15.74
C LEU A 69 17.91 25.80 -17.00
N ASP A 70 19.17 25.37 -17.00
CA ASP A 70 20.01 25.42 -18.21
C ASP A 70 19.45 24.54 -19.33
N HIS A 71 18.98 23.33 -19.00
CA HIS A 71 18.26 22.49 -19.96
C HIS A 71 17.01 23.19 -20.50
N ALA A 72 16.29 23.94 -19.65
CA ALA A 72 15.10 24.68 -20.08
C ALA A 72 15.46 25.83 -21.03
N ARG A 73 16.53 26.59 -20.73
CA ARG A 73 17.04 27.68 -21.58
C ARG A 73 17.55 27.19 -22.93
N GLN A 74 18.17 26.00 -22.98
CA GLN A 74 18.65 25.41 -24.23
C GLN A 74 17.52 24.95 -25.16
N ARG A 75 16.35 24.65 -24.60
CA ARG A 75 15.18 24.19 -25.35
C ARG A 75 14.20 25.32 -25.67
N ALA A 76 14.19 26.36 -24.84
CA ALA A 76 13.50 27.60 -25.11
C ALA A 76 14.13 28.35 -26.30
N SER A 77 13.30 29.04 -27.09
CA SER A 77 13.83 30.05 -28.02
C SER A 77 14.42 31.22 -27.26
N GLU A 78 15.39 31.96 -27.84
CA GLU A 78 16.07 33.08 -27.16
C GLU A 78 15.10 34.16 -26.63
N ASP A 79 13.92 34.31 -27.24
CA ASP A 79 12.88 35.28 -26.86
C ASP A 79 11.87 34.74 -25.82
N GLU A 80 11.91 33.45 -25.50
CA GLU A 80 10.93 32.80 -24.64
C GLU A 80 11.35 32.90 -23.17
N THR A 81 10.76 33.90 -22.50
CA THR A 81 10.93 34.14 -21.07
C THR A 81 9.55 34.20 -20.41
N PRO A 82 9.35 33.53 -19.26
CA PRO A 82 10.31 32.73 -18.49
C PRO A 82 10.66 31.37 -19.15
N PRO A 83 11.78 30.71 -18.77
CA PRO A 83 12.20 29.43 -19.38
C PRO A 83 11.31 28.24 -19.01
N VAL A 84 10.45 28.39 -18.00
CA VAL A 84 9.48 27.40 -17.52
C VAL A 84 8.15 28.08 -17.21
N ASP A 85 7.04 27.35 -17.30
CA ASP A 85 5.69 27.86 -17.04
C ASP A 85 5.30 27.76 -15.57
N ALA A 86 5.86 26.80 -14.83
CA ALA A 86 5.60 26.59 -13.42
C ALA A 86 6.73 25.83 -12.71
N VAL A 87 6.75 25.91 -11.39
CA VAL A 87 7.66 25.17 -10.50
C VAL A 87 6.85 24.25 -9.60
N ALA A 88 7.09 22.95 -9.70
CA ALA A 88 6.55 21.94 -8.82
C ALA A 88 7.60 21.48 -7.81
N PHE A 89 7.20 21.26 -6.57
CA PHE A 89 8.12 20.78 -5.53
C PHE A 89 7.47 19.74 -4.64
N SER A 90 8.31 18.83 -4.14
CA SER A 90 7.94 17.87 -3.10
C SER A 90 7.58 18.59 -1.79
N ARG A 91 6.27 18.71 -1.51
CA ARG A 91 5.75 19.37 -0.30
C ARG A 91 5.81 18.46 0.92
N GLY A 92 5.73 17.14 0.69
CA GLY A 92 5.73 16.11 1.70
C GLY A 92 5.19 14.76 1.18
N PRO A 93 5.24 13.69 1.99
CA PRO A 93 5.88 13.65 3.31
C PRO A 93 7.41 13.62 3.20
N GLY A 94 8.14 13.74 4.31
CA GLY A 94 9.61 13.64 4.28
C GLY A 94 10.33 14.28 5.46
N LEU A 95 11.66 14.30 5.39
CA LEU A 95 12.51 14.92 6.40
C LEU A 95 12.30 16.43 6.41
N GLY A 96 11.68 16.95 7.48
CA GLY A 96 11.37 18.37 7.63
C GLY A 96 12.52 19.34 7.31
N PRO A 97 13.77 19.09 7.75
CA PRO A 97 14.93 19.90 7.35
C PRO A 97 15.17 19.95 5.84
N CYS A 98 15.13 18.81 5.14
CA CYS A 98 15.33 18.72 3.70
C CYS A 98 14.16 19.39 2.93
N LEU A 99 12.92 19.11 3.33
CA LEU A 99 11.72 19.71 2.73
C LEU A 99 11.78 21.25 2.74
N ARG A 100 12.26 21.87 3.83
CA ARG A 100 12.39 23.33 3.91
C ARG A 100 13.37 23.89 2.89
N ILE A 101 14.45 23.18 2.58
CA ILE A 101 15.44 23.58 1.58
C ILE A 101 14.81 23.53 0.19
N VAL A 102 14.16 22.42 -0.15
CA VAL A 102 13.42 22.23 -1.42
C VAL A 102 12.37 23.32 -1.61
N ALA A 103 11.50 23.54 -0.62
CA ALA A 103 10.45 24.55 -0.70
C ALA A 103 11.02 25.96 -0.83
N THR A 104 12.16 26.26 -0.18
CA THR A 104 12.83 27.55 -0.31
C THR A 104 13.35 27.77 -1.73
N ALA A 105 14.02 26.77 -2.31
CA ALA A 105 14.49 26.83 -3.69
C ALA A 105 13.32 27.01 -4.67
N ALA A 106 12.24 26.22 -4.51
CA ALA A 106 11.06 26.29 -5.36
C ALA A 106 10.40 27.67 -5.35
N ARG A 107 10.19 28.25 -4.16
CA ARG A 107 9.65 29.61 -4.02
C ARG A 107 10.55 30.65 -4.65
N ALA A 108 11.87 30.55 -4.43
CA ALA A 108 12.82 31.50 -5.00
C ALA A 108 12.80 31.50 -6.54
N VAL A 109 12.73 30.31 -7.16
CA VAL A 109 12.61 30.18 -8.62
C VAL A 109 11.26 30.70 -9.12
N ALA A 110 10.17 30.30 -8.48
CA ALA A 110 8.82 30.74 -8.86
C ALA A 110 8.67 32.27 -8.80
N GLN A 111 9.18 32.89 -7.73
CA GLN A 111 9.16 34.35 -7.56
C GLN A 111 10.11 35.08 -8.52
N ARG A 112 11.28 34.50 -8.82
CA ARG A 112 12.24 35.10 -9.76
C ARG A 112 11.66 35.23 -11.17
N PHE A 113 10.90 34.21 -11.59
CA PHE A 113 10.35 34.13 -12.93
C PHE A 113 8.87 34.54 -13.03
N ASP A 114 8.23 34.87 -11.90
CA ASP A 114 6.80 35.19 -11.80
C ASP A 114 5.90 34.08 -12.40
N VAL A 115 6.18 32.84 -12.00
CA VAL A 115 5.49 31.63 -12.48
C VAL A 115 4.75 30.92 -11.36
N ALA A 116 3.80 30.05 -11.74
CA ALA A 116 3.01 29.31 -10.78
C ALA A 116 3.87 28.36 -9.92
N LEU A 117 3.46 28.19 -8.65
CA LEU A 117 4.06 27.25 -7.71
C LEU A 117 3.07 26.12 -7.41
N ILE A 118 3.55 24.87 -7.41
CA ILE A 118 2.72 23.67 -7.23
C ILE A 118 3.34 22.82 -6.11
N GLY A 119 2.55 22.52 -5.08
CA GLY A 119 2.97 21.69 -3.96
C GLY A 119 2.52 20.25 -4.15
N VAL A 120 3.47 19.37 -4.47
CA VAL A 120 3.20 17.98 -4.87
C VAL A 120 3.37 17.04 -3.67
N ASN A 121 2.44 16.09 -3.53
CA ASN A 121 2.62 14.98 -2.61
C ASN A 121 3.55 13.92 -3.22
N HIS A 122 4.65 13.62 -2.52
CA HIS A 122 5.71 12.73 -2.99
C HIS A 122 5.22 11.29 -3.22
N MET A 123 4.32 10.77 -2.37
CA MET A 123 3.82 9.40 -2.54
C MET A 123 2.86 9.29 -3.72
N VAL A 124 2.03 10.32 -3.94
CA VAL A 124 1.16 10.41 -5.12
C VAL A 124 2.00 10.59 -6.39
N ALA A 125 3.14 11.30 -6.33
CA ALA A 125 4.03 11.44 -7.48
C ALA A 125 4.59 10.08 -7.98
N HIS A 126 5.00 9.20 -7.05
CA HIS A 126 5.43 7.83 -7.38
C HIS A 126 4.32 7.02 -8.08
N LEU A 127 3.07 7.15 -7.63
CA LEU A 127 1.92 6.53 -8.29
C LEU A 127 1.70 7.11 -9.68
N GLU A 128 1.66 8.44 -9.77
CA GLU A 128 1.24 9.15 -10.98
C GLU A 128 2.25 9.07 -12.10
N VAL A 129 3.55 8.95 -11.80
CA VAL A 129 4.55 8.66 -12.84
C VAL A 129 4.36 7.25 -13.40
N GLY A 130 4.05 6.25 -12.56
CA GLY A 130 3.72 4.90 -13.02
C GLY A 130 2.48 4.90 -13.91
N ARG A 131 1.43 5.61 -13.48
CA ARG A 131 0.20 5.81 -14.24
C ARG A 131 0.45 6.48 -15.59
N TYR A 132 1.25 7.56 -15.61
CA TYR A 132 1.59 8.30 -16.83
C TYR A 132 2.22 7.44 -17.92
N TYR A 133 3.18 6.58 -17.55
CA TYR A 133 3.86 5.72 -18.51
C TYR A 133 3.05 4.48 -18.89
N SER A 134 2.12 4.04 -18.05
CA SER A 134 1.21 2.94 -18.37
C SER A 134 0.02 3.34 -19.24
N GLY A 135 -0.45 4.58 -19.13
CA GLY A 135 -1.73 5.00 -19.68
C GLY A 135 -2.96 4.44 -18.93
N PHE A 136 -2.76 3.86 -17.74
CA PHE A 136 -3.83 3.32 -16.90
C PHE A 136 -4.78 4.41 -16.40
N ASP A 137 -6.05 4.05 -16.27
CA ASP A 137 -7.10 4.98 -15.87
C ASP A 137 -7.03 5.22 -14.37
N ALA A 138 -7.20 4.17 -13.55
CA ALA A 138 -7.29 4.28 -12.09
C ALA A 138 -6.58 3.11 -11.38
N PRO A 139 -5.25 2.99 -11.53
CA PRO A 139 -4.51 1.84 -11.01
C PRO A 139 -4.42 1.83 -9.49
N VAL A 140 -4.33 0.62 -8.94
CA VAL A 140 -3.74 0.41 -7.60
C VAL A 140 -2.24 0.62 -7.70
N CYS A 141 -1.64 1.22 -6.68
CA CYS A 141 -0.19 1.43 -6.63
C CYS A 141 0.41 0.75 -5.42
N LEU A 142 1.41 -0.09 -5.65
CA LEU A 142 2.35 -0.49 -4.60
C LEU A 142 3.52 0.50 -4.61
N ASN A 143 3.65 1.32 -3.57
CA ASN A 143 4.84 2.14 -3.35
C ASN A 143 5.73 1.48 -2.30
N ALA A 144 6.84 0.87 -2.73
CA ALA A 144 7.79 0.18 -1.88
C ALA A 144 9.11 0.97 -1.81
N SER A 145 9.33 1.70 -0.71
CA SER A 145 10.48 2.58 -0.54
C SER A 145 11.35 2.21 0.67
N GLY A 146 12.41 3.00 0.90
CA GLY A 146 13.27 2.86 2.08
C GLY A 146 12.49 3.10 3.37
N ALA A 147 11.76 4.21 3.43
CA ALA A 147 11.08 4.65 4.65
C ALA A 147 9.72 3.99 4.86
N ASN A 148 9.00 3.67 3.77
CA ASN A 148 7.61 3.22 3.84
C ASN A 148 7.34 2.08 2.84
N ALA A 149 6.23 1.38 3.05
CA ALA A 149 5.58 0.61 2.00
C ALA A 149 4.08 0.84 2.13
N HIS A 150 3.44 1.25 1.03
CA HIS A 150 2.01 1.56 0.98
C HIS A 150 1.38 0.93 -0.25
N VAL A 151 0.14 0.50 -0.12
CA VAL A 151 -0.73 0.16 -1.24
C VAL A 151 -1.81 1.21 -1.34
N LEU A 152 -1.83 1.96 -2.43
CA LEU A 152 -2.74 3.09 -2.66
C LEU A 152 -3.78 2.71 -3.70
N GLY A 153 -5.02 3.16 -3.51
CA GLY A 153 -6.09 3.02 -4.51
C GLY A 153 -6.88 4.31 -4.65
N TYR A 154 -7.41 4.58 -5.85
CA TYR A 154 -8.22 5.77 -6.09
C TYR A 154 -9.67 5.56 -5.63
N ARG A 155 -10.18 6.45 -4.77
CA ARG A 155 -11.57 6.43 -4.32
C ARG A 155 -12.08 7.81 -3.93
N SER A 156 -13.25 8.17 -4.46
CA SER A 156 -13.98 9.40 -4.09
C SER A 156 -13.13 10.67 -4.21
N GLY A 157 -12.43 10.83 -5.33
CA GLY A 157 -11.63 12.03 -5.59
C GLY A 157 -10.26 12.06 -4.90
N ARG A 158 -9.84 10.98 -4.22
CA ARG A 158 -8.56 10.94 -3.49
C ARG A 158 -7.87 9.59 -3.62
N TYR A 159 -6.55 9.58 -3.52
CA TYR A 159 -5.80 8.34 -3.30
C TYR A 159 -5.87 7.96 -1.82
N ARG A 160 -6.24 6.71 -1.56
CA ARG A 160 -6.41 6.15 -0.23
C ARG A 160 -5.36 5.12 0.07
N ALA A 161 -4.78 5.15 1.27
CA ALA A 161 -3.98 4.03 1.77
C ALA A 161 -4.90 2.84 2.06
N LEU A 162 -4.76 1.78 1.27
CA LEU A 162 -5.49 0.52 1.42
C LEU A 162 -4.75 -0.46 2.33
N GLY A 163 -3.42 -0.35 2.39
CA GLY A 163 -2.55 -1.15 3.25
C GLY A 163 -1.20 -0.48 3.43
N GLU A 164 -0.59 -0.66 4.61
CA GLU A 164 0.68 -0.02 4.96
C GLU A 164 1.58 -0.89 5.84
N THR A 165 2.83 -0.44 6.01
CA THR A 165 3.73 -1.08 6.98
C THR A 165 3.35 -0.65 8.40
N MET A 166 3.21 -1.63 9.30
CA MET A 166 2.91 -1.36 10.71
C MET A 166 4.12 -0.86 11.50
N ASP A 167 5.35 -1.03 10.98
CA ASP A 167 6.56 -0.78 11.75
C ASP A 167 7.67 0.00 11.03
N THR A 168 8.27 -0.57 10.00
CA THR A 168 9.43 -0.02 9.30
C THR A 168 9.24 -0.15 7.80
N GLY A 169 9.74 0.80 7.01
CA GLY A 169 9.79 0.63 5.55
C GLY A 169 10.59 -0.61 5.14
N VAL A 170 10.20 -1.19 4.01
CA VAL A 170 10.81 -2.42 3.47
C VAL A 170 12.28 -2.24 3.13
N GLY A 171 12.68 -1.10 2.54
CA GLY A 171 14.09 -0.85 2.26
C GLY A 171 14.91 -0.63 3.54
N ASN A 172 14.34 0.03 4.56
CA ASN A 172 14.97 0.15 5.88
C ASN A 172 15.10 -1.20 6.58
N ALA A 173 14.14 -2.11 6.38
CA ALA A 173 14.22 -3.48 6.86
C ALA A 173 15.44 -4.16 6.21
N ILE A 174 15.51 -4.19 4.88
CA ILE A 174 16.65 -4.75 4.13
C ILE A 174 17.98 -4.13 4.59
N ASP A 175 18.07 -2.80 4.70
CA ASP A 175 19.26 -2.09 5.15
C ASP A 175 19.65 -2.40 6.61
N LYS A 176 18.71 -2.80 7.47
CA LYS A 176 19.02 -3.27 8.83
C LYS A 176 19.67 -4.67 8.81
N PHE A 177 19.38 -5.53 7.84
CA PHE A 177 20.07 -6.82 7.69
C PHE A 177 21.45 -6.64 7.05
N THR A 178 21.55 -5.87 5.96
CA THR A 178 22.83 -5.67 5.28
C THR A 178 23.88 -5.06 6.21
N ARG A 179 23.50 -4.11 7.06
CA ARG A 179 24.38 -3.59 8.12
C ARG A 179 24.79 -4.63 9.14
N HIS A 180 23.91 -5.57 9.49
CA HIS A 180 24.22 -6.64 10.43
C HIS A 180 25.27 -7.61 9.86
N VAL A 181 25.23 -7.89 8.56
CA VAL A 181 26.23 -8.72 7.88
C VAL A 181 27.47 -7.94 7.41
N GLY A 182 27.60 -6.66 7.82
CA GLY A 182 28.78 -5.83 7.58
C GLY A 182 28.83 -5.12 6.23
N TRP A 183 27.72 -5.01 5.51
CA TRP A 183 27.65 -4.30 4.23
C TRP A 183 27.24 -2.82 4.41
N SER A 184 27.84 -1.94 3.60
CA SER A 184 27.44 -0.53 3.50
C SER A 184 26.09 -0.33 2.78
N HIS A 185 25.48 0.84 2.92
CA HIS A 185 24.35 1.27 2.09
C HIS A 185 24.82 1.49 0.62
N PRO A 186 23.98 1.25 -0.41
CA PRO A 186 22.62 0.71 -0.37
C PRO A 186 22.59 -0.82 -0.24
N GLY A 187 21.66 -1.34 0.59
CA GLY A 187 21.54 -2.78 0.87
C GLY A 187 20.75 -3.57 -0.17
N GLY A 188 19.71 -2.97 -0.77
CA GLY A 188 18.81 -3.63 -1.73
C GLY A 188 19.53 -4.40 -2.85
N PRO A 189 20.39 -3.75 -3.67
CA PRO A 189 21.10 -4.42 -4.75
C PRO A 189 22.03 -5.55 -4.28
N LYS A 190 22.56 -5.45 -3.05
CA LYS A 190 23.43 -6.48 -2.48
C LYS A 190 22.63 -7.71 -2.09
N VAL A 191 21.49 -7.54 -1.44
CA VAL A 191 20.57 -8.66 -1.15
C VAL A 191 20.12 -9.34 -2.42
N GLU A 192 19.70 -8.57 -3.44
CA GLU A 192 19.29 -9.12 -4.74
C GLU A 192 20.40 -9.95 -5.39
N SER A 193 21.65 -9.48 -5.36
CA SER A 193 22.78 -10.22 -5.94
C SER A 193 23.03 -11.54 -5.23
N HIS A 194 23.01 -11.58 -3.90
CA HIS A 194 23.27 -12.81 -3.13
C HIS A 194 22.08 -13.76 -3.18
N ALA A 195 20.84 -13.25 -3.21
CA ALA A 195 19.62 -14.05 -3.32
C ALA A 195 19.53 -14.85 -4.63
N ARG A 196 20.24 -14.45 -5.68
CA ARG A 196 20.31 -15.21 -6.95
C ARG A 196 21.09 -16.51 -6.83
N GLU A 197 22.02 -16.59 -5.88
CA GLU A 197 22.90 -17.73 -5.66
C GLU A 197 22.46 -18.62 -4.48
N GLY A 198 21.45 -18.16 -3.72
CA GLY A 198 20.99 -18.84 -2.50
C GLY A 198 19.82 -19.79 -2.69
N GLU A 199 19.71 -20.75 -1.78
CA GLU A 199 18.56 -21.63 -1.61
C GLU A 199 17.52 -21.00 -0.68
N TYR A 200 16.25 -21.35 -0.85
CA TYR A 200 15.18 -20.74 -0.04
C TYR A 200 15.26 -21.16 1.42
N VAL A 201 15.22 -20.18 2.32
CA VAL A 201 15.10 -20.40 3.76
C VAL A 201 13.81 -19.80 4.27
N ALA A 202 13.07 -20.63 5.00
CA ALA A 202 11.81 -20.27 5.61
C ALA A 202 11.97 -19.15 6.65
N LEU A 203 11.39 -17.99 6.37
CA LEU A 203 11.29 -16.87 7.32
C LEU A 203 9.83 -16.62 7.72
N PRO A 204 9.58 -15.86 8.82
CA PRO A 204 8.23 -15.48 9.24
C PRO A 204 7.50 -14.66 8.17
N TYR A 205 6.25 -15.00 7.92
CA TYR A 205 5.36 -14.28 7.00
C TYR A 205 4.30 -13.55 7.81
N VAL A 206 4.35 -12.21 7.84
CA VAL A 206 3.51 -11.39 8.73
C VAL A 206 2.71 -10.39 7.90
N VAL A 207 1.53 -10.84 7.47
CA VAL A 207 0.49 -10.00 6.85
C VAL A 207 -0.75 -10.07 7.73
N LYS A 208 -1.25 -8.91 8.15
CA LYS A 208 -2.44 -8.74 8.99
C LYS A 208 -3.46 -7.92 8.20
N GLY A 209 -4.52 -8.55 7.70
CA GLY A 209 -5.50 -7.87 6.83
C GLY A 209 -4.83 -7.32 5.56
N MET A 210 -4.73 -6.00 5.45
CA MET A 210 -4.04 -5.28 4.37
C MET A 210 -2.65 -4.76 4.75
N ASP A 211 -2.21 -4.98 5.98
CA ASP A 211 -0.97 -4.42 6.49
C ASP A 211 0.12 -5.49 6.63
N PHE A 212 1.37 -5.05 6.59
CA PHE A 212 2.56 -5.92 6.72
C PHE A 212 3.49 -5.42 7.82
N SER A 213 4.23 -6.35 8.46
CA SER A 213 5.28 -6.03 9.43
C SER A 213 6.59 -6.68 9.02
N PHE A 214 7.66 -5.89 9.00
CA PHE A 214 8.99 -6.38 8.64
C PHE A 214 9.90 -6.55 9.85
N SER A 215 9.60 -6.03 11.05
CA SER A 215 10.52 -6.15 12.19
C SER A 215 10.78 -7.60 12.62
N GLY A 216 9.73 -8.43 12.59
CA GLY A 216 9.82 -9.86 12.90
C GLY A 216 10.71 -10.62 11.91
N ILE A 217 10.52 -10.37 10.61
CA ILE A 217 11.31 -11.03 9.56
C ILE A 217 12.78 -10.63 9.66
N MET A 218 13.06 -9.37 10.00
CA MET A 218 14.44 -8.89 10.17
C MET A 218 15.16 -9.55 11.33
N SER A 219 14.49 -9.72 12.47
CA SER A 219 15.06 -10.42 13.63
C SER A 219 15.34 -11.89 13.30
N ALA A 220 14.42 -12.56 12.61
CA ALA A 220 14.58 -13.94 12.19
C ALA A 220 15.72 -14.12 11.17
N ALA A 221 15.86 -13.21 10.20
CA ALA A 221 16.94 -13.25 9.22
C ALA A 221 18.33 -13.08 9.87
N LYS A 222 18.45 -12.17 10.84
CA LYS A 222 19.71 -12.01 11.61
C LYS A 222 20.05 -13.27 12.40
N GLN A 223 19.06 -13.89 13.02
CA GLN A 223 19.26 -15.15 13.74
C GLN A 223 19.63 -16.31 12.79
N ALA A 224 19.03 -16.37 11.61
CA ALA A 224 19.34 -17.39 10.60
C ALA A 224 20.80 -17.28 10.13
N TYR A 225 21.31 -16.06 9.98
CA TYR A 225 22.69 -15.81 9.55
C TYR A 225 23.76 -16.42 10.49
N ASP A 226 23.44 -16.73 11.75
CA ASP A 226 24.38 -17.38 12.68
C ASP A 226 24.72 -18.85 12.28
N GLY A 227 24.01 -19.44 11.32
CA GLY A 227 24.25 -20.83 10.88
C GLY A 227 23.88 -21.16 9.44
N VAL A 228 23.43 -20.18 8.66
CA VAL A 228 22.95 -20.34 7.28
C VAL A 228 23.78 -19.42 6.35
N PRO A 229 24.17 -19.87 5.15
CA PRO A 229 24.83 -19.03 4.15
C PRO A 229 24.07 -17.72 3.90
N VAL A 230 24.80 -16.61 3.71
CA VAL A 230 24.17 -15.29 3.56
C VAL A 230 23.30 -15.23 2.31
N GLU A 231 23.68 -15.96 1.27
CA GLU A 231 22.96 -16.12 0.01
C GLU A 231 21.57 -16.71 0.26
N ASP A 232 21.48 -17.77 1.06
CA ASP A 232 20.23 -18.44 1.40
C ASP A 232 19.33 -17.57 2.27
N VAL A 233 19.93 -16.84 3.24
CA VAL A 233 19.18 -15.86 4.04
C VAL A 233 18.66 -14.72 3.16
N CYS A 234 19.46 -14.25 2.19
CA CYS A 234 19.03 -13.24 1.22
C CYS A 234 17.89 -13.76 0.36
N ARG A 235 17.95 -15.02 -0.12
CA ARG A 235 16.87 -15.67 -0.86
C ARG A 235 15.59 -15.77 -0.03
N GLY A 236 15.70 -16.24 1.21
CA GLY A 236 14.59 -16.32 2.15
C GLY A 236 13.94 -14.97 2.43
N LEU A 237 14.76 -13.93 2.66
CA LEU A 237 14.32 -12.54 2.85
C LEU A 237 13.58 -12.02 1.62
N GLU A 238 14.20 -12.15 0.44
CA GLU A 238 13.68 -11.62 -0.82
C GLU A 238 12.33 -12.25 -1.17
N GLU A 239 12.26 -13.59 -1.20
CA GLU A 239 11.03 -14.32 -1.52
C GLU A 239 9.92 -14.04 -0.52
N THR A 240 10.23 -13.97 0.77
CA THR A 240 9.21 -13.77 1.81
C THR A 240 8.71 -12.34 1.82
N ILE A 241 9.59 -11.33 1.76
CA ILE A 241 9.19 -9.90 1.73
C ILE A 241 8.37 -9.59 0.50
N PHE A 242 8.83 -9.98 -0.69
CA PHE A 242 8.13 -9.65 -1.92
C PHE A 242 6.81 -10.41 -2.05
N ALA A 243 6.72 -11.64 -1.53
CA ALA A 243 5.45 -12.35 -1.49
C ALA A 243 4.44 -11.68 -0.55
N MET A 244 4.87 -11.01 0.53
CA MET A 244 3.99 -10.18 1.37
C MET A 244 3.48 -8.96 0.61
N LEU A 245 4.36 -8.25 -0.10
CA LEU A 245 3.98 -7.08 -0.91
C LEU A 245 3.04 -7.46 -2.07
N ALA A 246 3.32 -8.57 -2.76
CA ALA A 246 2.49 -9.09 -3.84
C ALA A 246 1.12 -9.55 -3.35
N GLU A 247 1.05 -10.23 -2.19
CA GLU A 247 -0.21 -10.63 -1.59
C GLU A 247 -1.10 -9.44 -1.24
N VAL A 248 -0.56 -8.41 -0.57
CA VAL A 248 -1.35 -7.22 -0.22
C VAL A 248 -1.77 -6.46 -1.48
N SER A 249 -0.93 -6.42 -2.51
CA SER A 249 -1.29 -5.84 -3.82
C SER A 249 -2.44 -6.61 -4.48
N GLU A 250 -2.41 -7.95 -4.45
CA GLU A 250 -3.49 -8.81 -4.97
C GLU A 250 -4.81 -8.60 -4.20
N ARG A 251 -4.73 -8.44 -2.87
CA ARG A 251 -5.89 -8.11 -2.03
C ARG A 251 -6.45 -6.73 -2.35
N ALA A 252 -5.59 -5.73 -2.56
CA ALA A 252 -6.02 -4.39 -2.92
C ALA A 252 -6.76 -4.37 -4.26
N LEU A 253 -6.21 -5.01 -5.29
CA LEU A 253 -6.86 -5.18 -6.60
C LEU A 253 -8.24 -5.84 -6.45
N SER A 254 -8.35 -6.86 -5.59
CA SER A 254 -9.63 -7.51 -5.28
C SER A 254 -10.62 -6.62 -4.54
N LEU A 255 -10.12 -5.79 -3.61
CA LEU A 255 -10.95 -4.91 -2.79
C LEU A 255 -11.52 -3.74 -3.61
N THR A 256 -10.74 -3.21 -4.55
CA THR A 256 -11.13 -2.07 -5.40
C THR A 256 -11.81 -2.50 -6.69
N ASP A 257 -11.94 -3.80 -6.93
CA ASP A 257 -12.38 -4.36 -8.22
C ASP A 257 -11.54 -3.78 -9.39
N ALA A 258 -10.26 -3.51 -9.15
CA ALA A 258 -9.35 -2.92 -10.14
C ALA A 258 -8.47 -3.99 -10.79
N ASP A 259 -8.15 -3.78 -12.06
CA ASP A 259 -7.35 -4.70 -12.88
C ASP A 259 -6.04 -4.06 -13.36
N GLU A 260 -5.60 -2.97 -12.73
CA GLU A 260 -4.39 -2.23 -13.11
C GLU A 260 -3.52 -2.03 -11.87
N LEU A 261 -2.24 -2.44 -11.94
CA LEU A 261 -1.26 -2.27 -10.88
C LEU A 261 -0.04 -1.49 -11.38
N VAL A 262 0.33 -0.42 -10.67
CA VAL A 262 1.59 0.29 -10.89
C VAL A 262 2.55 0.12 -9.71
N LEU A 263 3.84 -0.03 -10.01
CA LEU A 263 4.90 -0.10 -9.01
C LEU A 263 5.59 1.26 -8.87
N GLY A 264 5.77 1.71 -7.63
CA GLY A 264 6.55 2.90 -7.26
C GLY A 264 7.54 2.61 -6.13
N GLY A 265 8.45 3.56 -5.88
CA GLY A 265 9.41 3.48 -4.78
C GLY A 265 10.68 2.68 -5.11
N GLY A 266 11.78 3.06 -4.44
CA GLY A 266 13.13 2.60 -4.80
C GLY A 266 13.38 1.09 -4.65
N VAL A 267 12.63 0.40 -3.79
CA VAL A 267 12.70 -1.08 -3.68
C VAL A 267 12.08 -1.74 -4.91
N GLY A 268 11.17 -1.05 -5.61
CA GLY A 268 10.59 -1.48 -6.87
C GLY A 268 11.61 -1.72 -7.99
N GLN A 269 12.85 -1.26 -7.86
CA GLN A 269 13.92 -1.55 -8.84
C GLN A 269 14.39 -3.01 -8.81
N ASN A 270 14.08 -3.74 -7.75
CA ASN A 270 14.48 -5.14 -7.62
C ASN A 270 13.76 -5.99 -8.67
N GLN A 271 14.53 -6.76 -9.45
CA GLN A 271 13.98 -7.53 -10.57
C GLN A 271 13.09 -8.68 -10.11
N ARG A 272 13.37 -9.27 -8.94
CA ARG A 272 12.55 -10.34 -8.38
C ARG A 272 11.18 -9.81 -7.94
N LEU A 273 11.12 -8.63 -7.32
CA LEU A 273 9.85 -7.98 -6.98
C LEU A 273 9.03 -7.66 -8.25
N GLN A 274 9.65 -7.07 -9.27
CA GLN A 274 8.97 -6.78 -10.55
C GLN A 274 8.41 -8.06 -11.19
N SER A 275 9.22 -9.11 -11.27
CA SER A 275 8.81 -10.42 -11.80
C SER A 275 7.65 -11.02 -11.02
N MET A 276 7.69 -10.95 -9.69
CA MET A 276 6.65 -11.50 -8.82
C MET A 276 5.31 -10.75 -8.99
N LEU A 277 5.34 -9.42 -9.08
CA LEU A 277 4.15 -8.62 -9.30
C LEU A 277 3.56 -8.83 -10.71
N ALA A 278 4.42 -8.92 -11.73
CA ALA A 278 3.99 -9.21 -13.10
C ALA A 278 3.29 -10.56 -13.19
N GLU A 279 3.86 -11.60 -12.59
CA GLU A 279 3.28 -12.95 -12.56
C GLU A 279 1.97 -13.00 -11.75
N MET A 280 1.90 -12.28 -10.63
CA MET A 280 0.65 -12.13 -9.86
C MET A 280 -0.46 -11.48 -10.70
N CYS A 281 -0.14 -10.39 -11.41
CA CYS A 281 -1.10 -9.69 -12.27
C CYS A 281 -1.54 -10.58 -13.44
N GLU A 282 -0.61 -11.28 -14.10
CA GLU A 282 -0.92 -12.24 -15.17
C GLU A 282 -1.84 -13.36 -14.67
N GLN A 283 -1.54 -13.96 -13.51
CA GLN A 283 -2.36 -15.02 -12.92
C GLN A 283 -3.79 -14.55 -12.62
N ARG A 284 -3.96 -13.27 -12.26
CA ARG A 284 -5.26 -12.66 -11.94
C ARG A 284 -6.00 -12.12 -13.17
N GLY A 285 -5.31 -11.83 -14.26
CA GLY A 285 -5.86 -11.13 -15.42
C GLY A 285 -5.84 -9.60 -15.30
N ALA A 286 -4.94 -9.07 -14.46
CA ALA A 286 -4.67 -7.64 -14.30
C ALA A 286 -3.46 -7.20 -15.15
N ASP A 287 -3.43 -5.93 -15.52
CA ASP A 287 -2.35 -5.27 -16.23
C ASP A 287 -1.33 -4.69 -15.22
N PHE A 288 -0.03 -4.83 -15.50
CA PHE A 288 1.05 -4.39 -14.60
C PHE A 288 2.00 -3.43 -15.31
N ASN A 289 2.39 -2.36 -14.61
CA ASN A 289 3.46 -1.47 -15.08
C ASN A 289 4.44 -1.11 -13.96
N ALA A 290 5.73 -1.36 -14.21
CA ALA A 290 6.82 -0.75 -13.48
C ALA A 290 7.48 0.29 -14.40
N PRO A 291 7.48 1.59 -14.06
CA PRO A 291 8.16 2.60 -14.86
C PRO A 291 9.68 2.35 -14.86
N GLU A 292 10.39 3.02 -15.77
CA GLU A 292 11.85 2.90 -15.85
C GLU A 292 12.51 3.10 -14.47
N ASN A 293 13.61 2.39 -14.21
CA ASN A 293 14.33 2.44 -12.93
C ASN A 293 14.70 3.87 -12.47
N ARG A 294 14.87 4.82 -13.40
CA ARG A 294 15.12 6.25 -13.09
C ARG A 294 13.93 6.95 -12.43
N PHE A 295 12.71 6.45 -12.61
CA PHE A 295 11.48 6.98 -12.01
C PHE A 295 11.06 6.26 -10.73
N LEU A 296 11.58 5.05 -10.49
CA LEU A 296 11.29 4.29 -9.27
C LEU A 296 12.01 4.84 -8.02
N ARG A 297 13.20 5.43 -8.18
CA ARG A 297 13.88 6.15 -7.08
C ARG A 297 13.29 7.53 -6.89
N ASP A 298 13.57 8.14 -5.74
CA ASP A 298 13.26 9.56 -5.52
C ASP A 298 13.93 10.40 -6.61
N ASN A 299 13.11 11.08 -7.40
CA ASN A 299 13.55 11.89 -8.54
C ASN A 299 12.60 13.07 -8.74
N ALA A 300 13.10 14.15 -9.32
CA ALA A 300 12.26 15.32 -9.61
C ALA A 300 11.39 15.15 -10.86
N GLY A 301 11.64 14.13 -11.69
CA GLY A 301 10.83 13.84 -12.88
C GLY A 301 9.38 13.52 -12.51
N MET A 302 9.15 12.66 -11.53
CA MET A 302 7.80 12.37 -11.02
C MET A 302 7.10 13.61 -10.44
N ILE A 303 7.86 14.51 -9.79
CA ILE A 303 7.33 15.77 -9.26
C ILE A 303 6.95 16.72 -10.40
N ALA A 304 7.77 16.79 -11.46
CA ALA A 304 7.49 17.62 -12.62
C ALA A 304 6.28 17.10 -13.43
N ILE A 305 6.17 15.78 -13.63
CA ILE A 305 5.06 15.15 -14.37
C ILE A 305 3.74 15.35 -13.64
N LEU A 306 3.68 15.04 -12.33
CA LEU A 306 2.47 15.30 -11.55
C LEU A 306 2.18 16.81 -11.46
N GLY A 307 3.23 17.62 -11.28
CA GLY A 307 3.13 19.07 -11.33
C GLY A 307 2.48 19.59 -12.62
N ALA A 308 2.81 19.02 -13.77
CA ALA A 308 2.20 19.39 -15.05
C ALA A 308 0.70 19.10 -15.11
N ARG A 309 0.27 17.97 -14.55
CA ARG A 309 -1.15 17.61 -14.47
C ARG A 309 -1.92 18.54 -13.53
N MET A 310 -1.36 18.80 -12.36
CA MET A 310 -1.92 19.76 -11.39
C MET A 310 -2.00 21.16 -12.01
N TYR A 311 -0.94 21.59 -12.69
CA TYR A 311 -0.90 22.88 -13.40
C TYR A 311 -1.98 22.98 -14.49
N ALA A 312 -2.14 21.95 -15.31
CA ALA A 312 -3.18 21.89 -16.33
C ALA A 312 -4.61 21.95 -15.74
N ALA A 313 -4.80 21.44 -14.52
CA ALA A 313 -6.04 21.53 -13.76
C ALA A 313 -6.22 22.87 -13.02
N GLY A 314 -5.21 23.75 -13.03
CA GLY A 314 -5.22 25.02 -12.28
C GLY A 314 -4.92 24.85 -10.79
N ASP A 315 -4.46 23.68 -10.36
CA ASP A 315 -4.10 23.38 -8.98
C ASP A 315 -2.70 23.94 -8.67
N THR A 316 -2.72 25.18 -8.20
CA THR A 316 -1.54 25.98 -7.88
C THR A 316 -1.72 26.59 -6.49
N ILE A 317 -0.60 26.91 -5.83
CA ILE A 317 -0.61 27.44 -4.48
C ILE A 317 0.12 28.79 -4.41
N PRO A 318 -0.40 29.77 -3.65
CA PRO A 318 0.35 30.98 -3.37
C PRO A 318 1.54 30.66 -2.44
N VAL A 319 2.58 31.48 -2.51
CA VAL A 319 3.82 31.28 -1.72
C VAL A 319 3.52 31.20 -0.22
N GLU A 320 2.57 31.99 0.27
CA GLU A 320 2.17 32.05 1.68
C GLU A 320 1.51 30.75 2.16
N ALA A 321 0.87 29.99 1.26
CA ALA A 321 0.23 28.71 1.57
C ALA A 321 1.14 27.49 1.31
N SER A 322 2.35 27.71 0.78
CA SER A 322 3.27 26.64 0.35
C SER A 322 4.06 25.97 1.49
N GLY A 323 3.54 26.01 2.72
CA GLY A 323 4.15 25.36 3.89
C GLY A 323 4.40 23.86 3.66
N VAL A 324 5.57 23.38 4.06
CA VAL A 324 5.92 21.95 3.98
C VAL A 324 5.16 21.16 5.03
N ASP A 325 4.87 19.91 4.71
CA ASP A 325 4.17 18.99 5.61
C ASP A 325 4.94 17.66 5.67
N PRO A 326 5.74 17.42 6.71
CA PRO A 326 6.49 16.17 6.88
C PRO A 326 5.59 14.92 6.91
N ASP A 327 4.32 15.07 7.29
CA ASP A 327 3.36 13.99 7.49
C ASP A 327 2.29 13.96 6.38
N PHE A 328 2.54 14.61 5.23
CA PHE A 328 1.55 14.81 4.17
C PHE A 328 1.05 13.48 3.57
N ARG A 329 -0.14 13.03 3.97
CA ARG A 329 -0.72 11.76 3.54
C ARG A 329 -1.34 11.85 2.14
N PRO A 330 -1.41 10.74 1.38
CA PRO A 330 -2.09 10.72 0.09
C PRO A 330 -3.59 11.02 0.24
N ASP A 331 -4.18 10.60 1.37
CA ASP A 331 -5.59 10.79 1.73
C ASP A 331 -5.99 12.27 1.88
N GLN A 332 -5.00 13.16 2.07
CA GLN A 332 -5.18 14.60 2.22
C GLN A 332 -5.13 15.33 0.87
N VAL A 333 -4.76 14.65 -0.22
CA VAL A 333 -4.63 15.23 -1.54
C VAL A 333 -5.96 15.10 -2.28
N ASP A 334 -6.59 16.24 -2.58
CA ASP A 334 -7.70 16.28 -3.53
C ASP A 334 -7.13 16.10 -4.94
N VAL A 335 -7.59 15.07 -5.64
CA VAL A 335 -7.16 14.78 -7.01
C VAL A 335 -7.98 15.67 -7.94
N THR A 336 -7.39 16.83 -8.26
CA THR A 336 -7.97 17.86 -9.13
C THR A 336 -7.72 17.60 -10.61
N TRP A 337 -6.78 16.73 -10.92
CA TRP A 337 -6.50 16.23 -12.26
C TRP A 337 -7.34 14.97 -12.53
N ASP A 338 -7.75 14.75 -13.79
CA ASP A 338 -8.61 13.61 -14.15
C ASP A 338 -7.91 12.28 -13.82
N ALA A 339 -8.46 11.56 -12.84
CA ALA A 339 -7.99 10.26 -12.38
C ALA A 339 -8.82 9.09 -12.89
N GLY A 340 -9.82 9.34 -13.75
CA GLY A 340 -10.76 8.31 -14.18
C GLY A 340 -11.62 7.76 -13.04
N GLU A 341 -12.30 6.64 -13.30
CA GLU A 341 -12.95 5.80 -12.29
C GLU A 341 -12.36 4.38 -12.39
N PRO A 342 -12.26 3.62 -11.29
CA PRO A 342 -11.86 2.21 -11.36
C PRO A 342 -12.82 1.45 -12.29
N VAL A 343 -12.29 0.94 -13.41
CA VAL A 343 -13.07 0.14 -14.36
C VAL A 343 -12.92 -1.33 -13.99
N ALA A 344 -13.98 -1.92 -13.44
CA ALA A 344 -14.04 -3.36 -13.20
C ALA A 344 -14.28 -4.11 -14.52
N ARG A 345 -13.45 -5.12 -14.85
CA ARG A 345 -13.84 -6.10 -15.88
C ARG A 345 -14.85 -7.08 -15.25
N THR A 346 -16.15 -6.90 -15.55
CA THR A 346 -17.18 -7.88 -15.16
C THR A 346 -17.00 -9.16 -15.98
N GLY A 347 -16.36 -10.16 -15.38
CA GLY A 347 -16.13 -11.47 -16.00
C GLY A 347 -16.04 -12.58 -14.96
N GLY A 348 -17.13 -12.83 -14.23
CA GLY A 348 -17.24 -13.97 -13.31
C GLY A 348 -18.50 -14.78 -13.61
N ASP A 349 -18.37 -16.11 -13.59
CA ASP A 349 -19.50 -17.04 -13.64
C ASP A 349 -20.27 -16.97 -12.31
N ALA A 350 -21.60 -17.10 -12.33
CA ALA A 350 -22.44 -16.82 -11.15
C ALA A 350 -22.25 -17.82 -9.98
N ASP A 351 -21.64 -18.98 -10.25
CA ASP A 351 -21.51 -20.10 -9.33
C ASP A 351 -20.08 -20.28 -8.75
N GLU A 352 -19.10 -19.51 -9.22
CA GLU A 352 -17.70 -19.55 -8.77
C GLU A 352 -17.22 -18.14 -8.42
N ILE A 353 -16.93 -17.91 -7.14
CA ILE A 353 -16.42 -16.61 -6.64
C ILE A 353 -14.90 -16.72 -6.48
N GLN A 354 -14.17 -15.99 -7.31
CA GLN A 354 -12.71 -15.87 -7.22
C GLN A 354 -12.34 -14.77 -6.23
N GLY A 355 -11.85 -15.14 -5.04
CA GLY A 355 -11.26 -14.21 -4.09
C GLY A 355 -9.77 -13.95 -4.35
N ALA A 356 -9.17 -13.08 -3.53
CA ALA A 356 -7.74 -12.77 -3.56
C ALA A 356 -6.84 -13.96 -3.21
N GLU A 357 -7.35 -15.01 -2.56
CA GLU A 357 -6.53 -16.13 -2.09
C GLU A 357 -7.17 -17.51 -2.27
N ALA A 358 -8.49 -17.55 -2.46
CA ALA A 358 -9.22 -18.79 -2.58
C ALA A 358 -10.32 -18.67 -3.62
N VAL A 359 -10.65 -19.80 -4.21
CA VAL A 359 -11.82 -19.97 -5.05
C VAL A 359 -12.91 -20.58 -4.21
N VAL A 360 -14.10 -19.99 -4.30
CA VAL A 360 -15.28 -20.46 -3.58
C VAL A 360 -16.30 -20.95 -4.59
N SER A 361 -16.54 -22.26 -4.60
CA SER A 361 -17.62 -22.88 -5.37
C SER A 361 -18.84 -23.08 -4.47
N ILE A 362 -19.98 -22.51 -4.87
CA ILE A 362 -21.21 -22.59 -4.10
C ILE A 362 -22.13 -23.66 -4.71
N GLU A 363 -22.39 -24.72 -3.96
CA GLU A 363 -23.32 -25.77 -4.35
C GLU A 363 -24.65 -25.65 -3.57
N ALA A 364 -25.60 -26.54 -3.84
CA ALA A 364 -26.93 -26.52 -3.21
C ALA A 364 -26.89 -26.64 -1.68
N GLU A 365 -26.02 -27.50 -1.13
CA GLU A 365 -25.96 -27.76 0.33
C GLU A 365 -24.61 -27.47 0.98
N ARG A 366 -23.58 -27.17 0.17
CA ARG A 366 -22.21 -26.99 0.64
C ARG A 366 -21.52 -25.87 -0.11
N VAL A 367 -20.49 -25.33 0.52
CA VAL A 367 -19.57 -24.36 -0.06
C VAL A 367 -18.18 -24.96 -0.01
N ILE A 368 -17.48 -25.01 -1.14
CA ILE A 368 -16.13 -25.55 -1.24
C ILE A 368 -15.19 -24.37 -1.41
N LYS A 369 -14.20 -24.25 -0.52
CA LYS A 369 -13.17 -23.22 -0.59
C LYS A 369 -11.82 -23.88 -0.85
N GLU A 370 -11.15 -23.50 -1.94
CA GLU A 370 -9.87 -24.06 -2.36
C GLU A 370 -8.84 -22.95 -2.54
N ARG A 371 -7.68 -23.08 -1.87
CA ARG A 371 -6.55 -22.16 -2.05
C ARG A 371 -5.67 -22.68 -3.20
N ARG A 372 -5.83 -22.08 -4.37
CA ARG A 372 -5.05 -22.43 -5.57
C ARG A 372 -3.58 -22.01 -5.39
N PRO A 373 -2.61 -22.76 -5.96
CA PRO A 373 -1.20 -22.38 -5.93
C PRO A 373 -0.96 -20.98 -6.51
N ARG A 374 -0.06 -20.22 -5.88
CA ARG A 374 0.40 -18.92 -6.39
C ARG A 374 1.77 -19.07 -7.02
N SER A 375 1.81 -19.03 -8.34
CA SER A 375 3.05 -19.29 -9.09
C SER A 375 4.12 -18.22 -8.86
N TYR A 376 3.69 -17.00 -8.54
CA TYR A 376 4.57 -15.88 -8.21
C TYR A 376 5.41 -16.11 -6.94
N ARG A 377 4.97 -16.97 -6.03
CA ARG A 377 5.67 -17.27 -4.76
C ARG A 377 6.65 -18.42 -4.93
N HIS A 378 7.69 -18.47 -4.11
CA HIS A 378 8.51 -19.67 -3.99
C HIS A 378 7.63 -20.90 -3.64
N PRO A 379 7.81 -22.07 -4.29
CA PRO A 379 6.93 -23.22 -4.10
C PRO A 379 6.78 -23.68 -2.63
N GLU A 380 7.90 -23.73 -1.89
CA GLU A 380 7.87 -24.10 -0.46
C GLU A 380 7.14 -23.06 0.40
N LEU A 381 7.26 -21.77 0.05
CA LEU A 381 6.55 -20.70 0.74
C LEU A 381 5.05 -20.81 0.48
N ASP A 382 4.66 -21.01 -0.78
CA ASP A 382 3.27 -21.14 -1.19
C ASP A 382 2.59 -22.35 -0.52
N GLU A 383 3.21 -23.53 -0.61
CA GLU A 383 2.70 -24.76 0.00
C GLU A 383 2.50 -24.60 1.51
N ARG A 384 3.50 -24.03 2.20
CA ARG A 384 3.43 -23.73 3.63
C ARG A 384 2.25 -22.80 3.95
N LEU A 385 2.14 -21.67 3.25
CA LEU A 385 1.08 -20.69 3.50
C LEU A 385 -0.31 -21.28 3.25
N ARG A 386 -0.50 -21.99 2.13
CA ARG A 386 -1.79 -22.63 1.81
C ARG A 386 -2.18 -23.66 2.88
N THR A 387 -1.23 -24.48 3.31
CA THR A 387 -1.44 -25.49 4.36
C THR A 387 -1.76 -24.86 5.71
N GLU A 388 -0.96 -23.88 6.15
CA GLU A 388 -1.12 -23.22 7.45
C GLU A 388 -2.43 -22.45 7.52
N ARG A 389 -2.77 -21.66 6.50
CA ARG A 389 -4.02 -20.88 6.44
C ARG A 389 -5.26 -21.75 6.34
N THR A 390 -5.20 -22.85 5.59
CA THR A 390 -6.31 -23.83 5.55
C THR A 390 -6.57 -24.41 6.94
N ARG A 391 -5.51 -24.79 7.67
CA ARG A 391 -5.64 -25.29 9.04
C ARG A 391 -6.14 -24.21 10.00
N GLN A 392 -5.63 -22.99 9.88
CA GLN A 392 -5.98 -21.87 10.74
C GLN A 392 -7.44 -21.46 10.57
N GLU A 393 -7.90 -21.25 9.34
CA GLU A 393 -9.29 -20.91 9.04
C GLU A 393 -10.26 -21.97 9.57
N ALA A 394 -9.94 -23.26 9.37
CA ALA A 394 -10.75 -24.35 9.90
C ALA A 394 -10.80 -24.36 11.44
N ARG A 395 -9.67 -24.09 12.11
CA ARG A 395 -9.59 -24.01 13.57
C ARG A 395 -10.42 -22.85 14.10
N LEU A 396 -10.20 -21.64 13.60
CA LEU A 396 -10.89 -20.43 14.04
C LEU A 396 -12.40 -20.50 13.80
N THR A 397 -12.83 -21.01 12.63
CA THR A 397 -14.25 -21.20 12.33
C THR A 397 -14.93 -22.16 13.32
N SER A 398 -14.25 -23.25 13.68
CA SER A 398 -14.73 -24.24 14.65
C SER A 398 -14.72 -23.69 16.09
N GLU A 399 -13.69 -22.93 16.43
CA GLU A 399 -13.51 -22.31 17.75
C GLU A 399 -14.54 -21.22 18.01
N ALA A 400 -14.78 -20.31 17.05
CA ALA A 400 -15.85 -19.33 17.11
C ALA A 400 -17.21 -19.99 17.43
N ARG A 401 -17.50 -21.15 16.80
CA ARG A 401 -18.71 -21.93 17.10
C ARG A 401 -18.77 -22.42 18.54
N ARG A 402 -17.65 -22.88 19.11
CA ARG A 402 -17.56 -23.32 20.51
C ARG A 402 -17.81 -22.17 21.49
N HIS A 403 -17.44 -20.96 21.11
CA HIS A 403 -17.73 -19.72 21.84
C HIS A 403 -19.12 -19.13 21.52
N GLY A 404 -20.01 -19.91 20.89
CA GLY A 404 -21.40 -19.52 20.67
C GLY A 404 -21.60 -18.48 19.57
N VAL A 405 -20.63 -18.34 18.66
CA VAL A 405 -20.76 -17.52 17.44
C VAL A 405 -21.27 -18.39 16.29
N PRO A 406 -22.38 -18.03 15.62
CA PRO A 406 -22.85 -18.76 14.46
C PRO A 406 -21.82 -18.69 13.32
N THR A 407 -21.31 -19.85 12.93
CA THR A 407 -20.44 -20.05 11.77
C THR A 407 -20.94 -21.23 10.93
N PRO A 408 -20.51 -21.42 9.68
CA PRO A 408 -20.78 -22.63 8.93
C PRO A 408 -20.24 -23.88 9.64
N VAL A 409 -20.97 -24.99 9.59
CA VAL A 409 -20.38 -26.29 9.99
C VAL A 409 -19.33 -26.68 8.96
N ILE A 410 -18.12 -26.98 9.41
CA ILE A 410 -17.09 -27.59 8.56
C ILE A 410 -17.45 -29.07 8.37
N ARG A 411 -17.68 -29.47 7.12
CA ARG A 411 -17.98 -30.84 6.71
C ARG A 411 -16.72 -31.66 6.44
N ASP A 412 -15.68 -31.03 5.88
CA ASP A 412 -14.40 -31.66 5.54
C ASP A 412 -13.26 -30.63 5.52
N VAL A 413 -12.03 -31.06 5.80
CA VAL A 413 -10.80 -30.26 5.71
C VAL A 413 -9.68 -31.10 5.14
N ASP A 414 -9.12 -30.68 4.03
CA ASP A 414 -7.96 -31.28 3.40
C ASP A 414 -6.81 -30.26 3.33
N PRO A 415 -5.87 -30.27 4.28
CA PRO A 415 -4.74 -29.34 4.26
C PRO A 415 -3.75 -29.58 3.12
N VAL A 416 -3.71 -30.79 2.53
CA VAL A 416 -2.77 -31.12 1.44
C VAL A 416 -3.26 -30.50 0.15
N GLU A 417 -4.56 -30.65 -0.14
CA GLU A 417 -5.21 -30.01 -1.27
C GLU A 417 -5.63 -28.55 -0.99
N ALA A 418 -5.31 -28.04 0.21
CA ALA A 418 -5.69 -26.71 0.69
C ALA A 418 -7.19 -26.39 0.51
N ARG A 419 -8.03 -27.36 0.87
CA ARG A 419 -9.49 -27.33 0.69
C ARG A 419 -10.25 -27.40 2.00
N ILE A 420 -11.31 -26.60 2.11
CA ILE A 420 -12.30 -26.69 3.20
C ILE A 420 -13.70 -26.81 2.61
N VAL A 421 -14.50 -27.74 3.11
CA VAL A 421 -15.91 -27.88 2.73
C VAL A 421 -16.77 -27.41 3.89
N PHE A 422 -17.52 -26.34 3.67
CA PHE A 422 -18.45 -25.76 4.63
C PHE A 422 -19.90 -26.13 4.32
N GLN A 423 -20.75 -26.12 5.34
CA GLN A 423 -22.20 -26.02 5.18
C GLN A 423 -22.55 -24.70 4.48
N ARG A 424 -23.47 -24.73 3.51
CA ARG A 424 -24.06 -23.49 3.00
C ARG A 424 -24.95 -22.84 4.06
N VAL A 425 -24.70 -21.57 4.38
CA VAL A 425 -25.46 -20.81 5.38
C VAL A 425 -25.97 -19.49 4.82
N GLY A 426 -27.24 -19.19 5.11
CA GLY A 426 -27.92 -17.97 4.70
C GLY A 426 -28.13 -17.83 3.19
N GLU A 427 -29.16 -17.09 2.80
CA GLU A 427 -29.45 -16.81 1.38
C GLU A 427 -28.97 -15.42 0.95
N THR A 428 -28.70 -14.52 1.89
CA THR A 428 -28.26 -13.13 1.58
C THR A 428 -27.08 -12.73 2.47
N GLU A 429 -26.21 -11.89 1.94
CA GLU A 429 -25.17 -11.20 2.71
C GLU A 429 -25.79 -10.13 3.63
N LEU A 430 -25.09 -9.76 4.69
CA LEU A 430 -25.49 -8.66 5.57
C LEU A 430 -25.64 -7.36 4.76
N ARG A 431 -24.77 -7.13 3.77
CA ARG A 431 -24.80 -5.97 2.87
C ARG A 431 -26.19 -5.72 2.28
N GLY A 432 -26.87 -6.78 1.82
CA GLY A 432 -28.19 -6.68 1.18
C GLY A 432 -29.36 -6.60 2.16
N SER A 433 -29.10 -6.62 3.47
CA SER A 433 -30.14 -6.80 4.48
C SER A 433 -29.79 -6.14 5.83
N LEU A 434 -29.14 -4.97 5.78
CA LEU A 434 -28.70 -4.23 6.95
C LEU A 434 -29.86 -3.81 7.85
N THR A 435 -29.74 -4.12 9.14
CA THR A 435 -30.64 -3.63 10.20
C THR A 435 -29.84 -3.46 11.47
N GLU A 436 -30.24 -2.53 12.34
CA GLU A 436 -29.58 -2.31 13.62
C GLU A 436 -29.49 -3.60 14.46
N ALA A 437 -30.56 -4.41 14.47
CA ALA A 437 -30.59 -5.68 15.22
C ALA A 437 -29.52 -6.69 14.74
N ARG A 438 -29.31 -6.79 13.42
CA ARG A 438 -28.29 -7.67 12.83
C ARG A 438 -26.89 -7.15 13.10
N VAL A 439 -26.66 -5.85 12.97
CA VAL A 439 -25.36 -5.22 13.25
C VAL A 439 -24.99 -5.38 14.73
N ARG A 440 -25.94 -5.21 15.65
CA ARG A 440 -25.74 -5.51 17.08
C ARG A 440 -25.37 -6.97 17.33
N ALA A 441 -25.97 -7.91 16.59
CA ALA A 441 -25.62 -9.32 16.72
C ALA A 441 -24.18 -9.59 16.25
N VAL A 442 -23.74 -8.97 15.15
CA VAL A 442 -22.34 -9.03 14.69
C VAL A 442 -21.40 -8.45 15.75
N GLY A 443 -21.71 -7.28 16.34
CA GLY A 443 -20.91 -6.69 17.41
C GLY A 443 -20.71 -7.63 18.62
N ARG A 444 -21.76 -8.38 19.02
CA ARG A 444 -21.64 -9.43 20.05
C ARG A 444 -20.80 -10.62 19.59
N HIS A 445 -20.90 -11.00 18.32
CA HIS A 445 -20.08 -12.09 17.78
C HIS A 445 -18.60 -11.75 17.76
N LEU A 446 -18.24 -10.52 17.36
CA LEU A 446 -16.87 -10.02 17.42
C LEU A 446 -16.34 -9.98 18.85
N ALA A 447 -17.14 -9.47 19.81
CA ALA A 447 -16.77 -9.50 21.24
C ALA A 447 -16.41 -10.91 21.73
N ARG A 448 -17.23 -11.91 21.38
CA ARG A 448 -17.01 -13.31 21.81
C ARG A 448 -15.74 -13.92 21.23
N ILE A 449 -15.42 -13.67 19.97
CA ILE A 449 -14.18 -14.20 19.38
C ILE A 449 -12.95 -13.46 19.93
N HIS A 450 -13.05 -12.15 20.14
CA HIS A 450 -11.97 -11.36 20.72
C HIS A 450 -11.65 -11.82 22.14
N ASP A 451 -12.66 -12.06 22.98
CA ASP A 451 -12.48 -12.59 24.34
C ASP A 451 -11.99 -14.04 24.37
N ALA A 452 -12.19 -14.79 23.28
CA ALA A 452 -11.57 -16.09 23.07
C ALA A 452 -10.11 -16.00 22.58
N GLY A 453 -9.57 -14.79 22.37
CA GLY A 453 -8.16 -14.54 22.05
C GLY A 453 -7.82 -14.66 20.56
N PHE A 454 -8.77 -14.36 19.66
CA PHE A 454 -8.51 -14.31 18.23
C PHE A 454 -9.41 -13.30 17.50
N VAL A 455 -8.96 -12.90 16.31
CA VAL A 455 -9.68 -11.99 15.41
C VAL A 455 -10.26 -12.75 14.21
N HIS A 456 -11.31 -12.19 13.62
CA HIS A 456 -11.81 -12.59 12.31
C HIS A 456 -10.83 -12.19 11.19
N GLY A 457 -10.22 -11.01 11.30
CA GLY A 457 -9.24 -10.46 10.38
C GLY A 457 -9.82 -9.80 9.11
N ASP A 458 -11.11 -9.98 8.83
CA ASP A 458 -11.82 -9.33 7.71
C ASP A 458 -13.36 -9.32 7.90
N PRO A 459 -13.88 -8.78 9.02
CA PRO A 459 -15.31 -8.85 9.33
C PRO A 459 -16.12 -7.82 8.52
N THR A 460 -16.20 -7.97 7.19
CA THR A 460 -16.96 -7.08 6.31
C THR A 460 -18.42 -7.51 6.17
N THR A 461 -19.28 -6.61 5.67
CA THR A 461 -20.69 -6.92 5.36
C THR A 461 -20.87 -7.99 4.29
N ARG A 462 -19.84 -8.32 3.50
CA ARG A 462 -19.83 -9.43 2.53
C ARG A 462 -19.49 -10.78 3.19
N ASN A 463 -18.63 -10.76 4.22
CA ASN A 463 -18.22 -11.95 4.98
C ASN A 463 -19.20 -12.32 6.12
N ILE A 464 -20.45 -11.85 6.02
CA ILE A 464 -21.50 -12.14 6.99
C ILE A 464 -22.76 -12.58 6.23
N ARG A 465 -23.23 -13.80 6.49
CA ARG A 465 -24.44 -14.36 5.86
C ARG A 465 -25.62 -14.32 6.81
N ILE A 466 -26.81 -14.03 6.30
CA ILE A 466 -28.04 -13.97 7.09
C ILE A 466 -28.81 -15.27 6.95
N GLY A 467 -28.82 -16.07 8.01
CA GLY A 467 -29.63 -17.29 8.12
C GLY A 467 -30.82 -17.13 9.07
N ASP A 468 -31.61 -18.19 9.24
CA ASP A 468 -32.84 -18.20 10.04
C ASP A 468 -32.62 -17.83 11.52
N GLY A 469 -31.41 -18.05 12.05
CA GLY A 469 -31.02 -17.75 13.42
C GLY A 469 -30.31 -16.41 13.62
N GLY A 470 -30.11 -15.61 12.56
CA GLY A 470 -29.34 -14.36 12.61
C GLY A 470 -28.09 -14.39 11.73
N PRO A 471 -27.13 -13.47 11.97
CA PRO A 471 -25.91 -13.38 11.19
C PRO A 471 -24.94 -14.53 11.50
N PHE A 472 -24.32 -15.07 10.46
CA PHE A 472 -23.24 -16.05 10.53
C PHE A 472 -21.95 -15.37 10.06
N LEU A 473 -20.88 -15.47 10.85
CA LEU A 473 -19.55 -15.07 10.41
C LEU A 473 -19.00 -16.16 9.50
N ILE A 474 -18.50 -15.76 8.32
CA ILE A 474 -17.87 -16.64 7.33
C ILE A 474 -16.49 -16.08 6.96
N ASP A 475 -15.62 -16.92 6.40
CA ASP A 475 -14.29 -16.52 5.95
C ASP A 475 -13.35 -16.01 7.05
N PHE A 476 -12.91 -16.93 7.92
CA PHE A 476 -11.79 -16.68 8.86
C PHE A 476 -10.42 -16.81 8.17
N GLY A 477 -10.34 -16.61 6.85
CA GLY A 477 -9.13 -16.83 6.07
C GLY A 477 -7.97 -15.91 6.44
N LEU A 478 -8.28 -14.75 7.04
CA LEU A 478 -7.33 -13.76 7.54
C LEU A 478 -7.26 -13.71 9.07
N GLY A 479 -7.99 -14.58 9.75
CA GLY A 479 -8.04 -14.60 11.21
C GLY A 479 -6.76 -15.17 11.83
N TYR A 480 -6.42 -14.68 13.03
CA TYR A 480 -5.30 -15.18 13.81
C TYR A 480 -5.51 -15.01 15.30
N TYR A 481 -4.75 -15.79 16.08
CA TYR A 481 -4.76 -15.69 17.54
C TYR A 481 -3.96 -14.46 17.98
N THR A 482 -4.58 -13.65 18.83
CA THR A 482 -3.98 -12.45 19.40
C THR A 482 -4.78 -12.01 20.62
N ASN A 483 -4.06 -11.50 21.62
CA ASN A 483 -4.65 -10.84 22.78
C ASN A 483 -4.38 -9.33 22.76
N ASP A 484 -3.78 -8.83 21.68
CA ASP A 484 -3.49 -7.41 21.50
C ASP A 484 -4.80 -6.64 21.26
N GLU A 485 -5.04 -5.62 22.06
CA GLU A 485 -6.23 -4.80 21.98
C GLU A 485 -6.30 -4.00 20.66
N GLU A 486 -5.16 -3.67 20.04
CA GLU A 486 -5.10 -2.98 18.74
C GLU A 486 -5.59 -3.88 17.60
N ASP A 487 -5.28 -5.18 17.64
CA ASP A 487 -5.79 -6.15 16.67
C ASP A 487 -7.33 -6.30 16.79
N HIS A 488 -7.84 -6.35 18.02
CA HIS A 488 -9.29 -6.45 18.29
C HIS A 488 -10.02 -5.16 17.88
N ALA A 489 -9.39 -4.00 18.10
CA ALA A 489 -9.91 -2.72 17.66
C ALA A 489 -9.93 -2.60 16.13
N MET A 490 -8.93 -3.15 15.45
CA MET A 490 -8.88 -3.14 13.99
C MET A 490 -10.02 -3.94 13.36
N ASP A 491 -10.38 -5.11 13.91
CA ASP A 491 -11.53 -5.89 13.44
C ASP A 491 -12.84 -5.05 13.49
N LEU A 492 -13.05 -4.31 14.59
CA LEU A 492 -14.19 -3.39 14.70
C LEU A 492 -14.10 -2.25 13.68
N HIS A 493 -12.92 -1.66 13.50
CA HIS A 493 -12.70 -0.59 12.53
C HIS A 493 -13.01 -1.05 11.10
N VAL A 494 -12.55 -2.24 10.69
CA VAL A 494 -12.82 -2.82 9.36
C VAL A 494 -14.32 -3.02 9.15
N PHE A 495 -15.03 -3.54 10.15
CA PHE A 495 -16.48 -3.69 10.05
C PHE A 495 -17.19 -2.34 9.91
N ASP A 496 -16.78 -1.33 10.70
CA ASP A 496 -17.34 0.01 10.67
C ASP A 496 -17.09 0.71 9.31
N GLN A 497 -15.92 0.53 8.70
CA GLN A 497 -15.65 0.99 7.33
C GLN A 497 -16.53 0.29 6.29
N SER A 498 -16.78 -1.01 6.46
CA SER A 498 -17.69 -1.76 5.58
C SER A 498 -19.14 -1.27 5.70
N LEU A 499 -19.59 -0.87 6.89
CA LEU A 499 -20.89 -0.24 7.10
C LEU A 499 -20.98 1.14 6.43
N ALA A 500 -19.95 1.98 6.59
CA ALA A 500 -19.85 3.29 5.94
C ALA A 500 -19.90 3.21 4.41
N GLY A 501 -19.29 2.17 3.82
CA GLY A 501 -19.36 1.92 2.39
C GLY A 501 -20.70 1.38 1.87
N THR A 502 -21.63 1.00 2.77
CA THR A 502 -22.86 0.29 2.40
C THR A 502 -24.14 1.07 2.73
N SER A 503 -24.13 1.97 3.71
CA SER A 503 -25.33 2.64 4.20
C SER A 503 -25.11 4.12 4.50
N ASP A 504 -26.09 4.96 4.14
CA ASP A 504 -26.13 6.38 4.51
C ASP A 504 -26.41 6.60 6.02
N ASP A 505 -26.85 5.58 6.76
CA ASP A 505 -27.10 5.59 8.22
C ASP A 505 -25.95 4.92 8.99
N ALA A 506 -24.74 4.91 8.42
CA ALA A 506 -23.59 4.20 8.96
C ALA A 506 -23.25 4.61 10.39
N ASP A 507 -23.24 5.90 10.72
CA ASP A 507 -22.90 6.38 12.07
C ASP A 507 -23.81 5.75 13.14
N ARG A 508 -25.10 5.59 12.84
CA ARG A 508 -26.08 4.96 13.74
C ARG A 508 -25.83 3.46 13.89
N LEU A 509 -25.45 2.79 12.81
CA LEU A 509 -25.12 1.36 12.81
C LEU A 509 -23.79 1.08 13.54
N GLN A 510 -22.76 1.89 13.32
CA GLN A 510 -21.48 1.84 14.03
C GLN A 510 -21.67 2.03 15.54
N ALA A 511 -22.45 3.04 15.94
CA ALA A 511 -22.80 3.25 17.35
C ALA A 511 -23.54 2.04 17.95
N ALA A 512 -24.37 1.35 17.16
CA ALA A 512 -25.06 0.14 17.58
C ALA A 512 -24.09 -1.06 17.72
N THR A 513 -23.10 -1.20 16.83
CA THR A 513 -22.01 -2.18 16.95
C THR A 513 -21.26 -1.97 18.27
N VAL A 514 -20.75 -0.75 18.49
CA VAL A 514 -19.98 -0.39 19.69
C VAL A 514 -20.77 -0.65 20.97
N ALA A 515 -22.05 -0.24 21.00
CA ALA A 515 -22.90 -0.47 22.16
C ALA A 515 -23.13 -1.97 22.44
N ALA A 516 -23.25 -2.79 21.39
CA ALA A 516 -23.43 -4.23 21.54
C ALA A 516 -22.14 -4.94 21.94
N TYR A 517 -21.00 -4.53 21.38
CA TYR A 517 -19.68 -5.02 21.75
C TYR A 517 -19.40 -4.74 23.23
N ARG A 518 -19.64 -3.50 23.66
CA ARG A 518 -19.50 -3.07 25.07
C ARG A 518 -20.32 -3.92 26.03
N SER A 519 -21.54 -4.28 25.64
CA SER A 519 -22.41 -5.09 26.51
C SER A 519 -22.02 -6.56 26.62
N GLU A 520 -21.15 -7.06 25.74
CA GLU A 520 -20.82 -8.48 25.64
C GLU A 520 -19.37 -8.79 26.04
N SER A 521 -18.41 -7.91 25.73
CA SER A 521 -16.99 -8.16 25.99
C SER A 521 -16.60 -7.88 27.44
N GLU A 522 -15.70 -8.70 27.99
CA GLU A 522 -15.07 -8.47 29.31
C GLU A 522 -13.91 -7.46 29.24
N ARG A 523 -13.45 -7.08 28.04
CA ARG A 523 -12.33 -6.16 27.77
C ARG A 523 -12.77 -4.99 26.87
N ASP A 524 -14.02 -4.59 27.01
CA ASP A 524 -14.66 -3.56 26.20
C ASP A 524 -13.94 -2.21 26.26
N ASP A 525 -13.61 -1.72 27.46
CA ASP A 525 -13.03 -0.38 27.62
C ASP A 525 -11.70 -0.22 26.88
N THR A 526 -10.77 -1.19 27.01
CA THR A 526 -9.44 -1.08 26.39
C THR A 526 -9.48 -1.18 24.87
N VAL A 527 -10.30 -2.08 24.33
CA VAL A 527 -10.45 -2.24 22.87
C VAL A 527 -11.15 -1.03 22.26
N LEU A 528 -12.19 -0.50 22.91
CA LEU A 528 -12.92 0.66 22.39
C LEU A 528 -12.14 1.97 22.50
N ASP A 529 -11.31 2.13 23.53
CA ASP A 529 -10.37 3.25 23.63
C ASP A 529 -9.35 3.21 22.48
N GLN A 530 -8.83 2.02 22.16
CA GLN A 530 -7.91 1.84 21.05
C GLN A 530 -8.59 2.08 19.70
N LEU A 531 -9.85 1.63 19.52
CA LEU A 531 -10.65 1.95 18.34
C LEU A 531 -10.81 3.46 18.15
N ALA A 532 -11.15 4.19 19.22
CA ALA A 532 -11.26 5.64 19.16
C ALA A 532 -9.91 6.31 18.82
N ALA A 533 -8.79 5.76 19.27
CA ALA A 533 -7.46 6.23 18.90
C ALA A 533 -7.17 6.00 17.40
N ILE A 534 -7.51 4.83 16.86
CA ILE A 534 -7.38 4.49 15.43
C ILE A 534 -8.22 5.46 14.58
N GLU A 535 -9.49 5.67 14.93
CA GLU A 535 -10.37 6.62 14.22
C GLU A 535 -9.88 8.07 14.36
N GLY A 536 -9.33 8.42 15.51
CA GLY A 536 -8.72 9.72 15.77
C GLY A 536 -7.51 10.00 14.88
N ARG A 537 -6.70 8.98 14.56
CA ARG A 537 -5.61 9.09 13.56
C ARG A 537 -6.13 9.41 12.16
N GLY A 538 -7.40 9.07 11.85
CA GLY A 538 -8.07 9.38 10.58
C GLY A 538 -8.93 10.66 10.57
N ARG A 539 -9.43 11.13 11.73
CA ARG A 539 -10.31 12.32 11.84
C ARG A 539 -9.61 13.59 12.36
N TYR A 540 -8.47 13.48 13.04
CA TYR A 540 -7.61 14.60 13.41
C TYR A 540 -6.28 14.50 12.67
N ARG A 541 -6.20 15.10 11.48
CA ARG A 541 -5.03 15.79 10.89
C ARG A 541 -5.26 16.12 9.43
#